data_AF-A0A7S1QN98-F1
#
_entry.id   AF-A0A7S1QN98-F1
#
_cell.length_a   1.000
_cell.length_b   1.000
_cell.length_c   1.000
_cell.angle_alpha   90.00
_cell.angle_beta   90.00
_cell.angle_gamma   90.00
#
_symmetry.space_group_name_H-M   'P 1'
#
loop_
_entity.id
_entity.type
_entity.pdbx_description
1 polymer ?
#
loop_
_entity_poly.entity_id
_entity_poly.type
_entity_poly.pdbx_seq_one_letter_code
_entity_poly.pdbx_strand_id
1 'polypeptide(L)'
;QASGPSESEDSLPEEEQKVEGKVQQLRGMACGPRCHGLQPQPRHRPRSCEMPDKVPTSSICSLAAGDEEVADVEPLRGLKFSFLCLSGVDDSVSPRTLCDISQEFSFVEWGVNFRAEKQGKEPRYASLAWLRQLREEIDRRQQTGKFAPIHFAAHLGGEYCVDVMKGDTSLVRTLWEDYGFLRVQLSPTRAHGVNSSQLRKYLSSLRSVIVALPQVEFVLEVTRETRGLSFALMDDPQPNLAFFFNCEGQEPSKASSCSATGASSGSSGSSGGDSASSQLPRRPPPCPHPGIHVGYGGSLTVETLRDELRRIASIVDDPRRPVWVDLESGLRSQGPGKHDEFDLGKVWACIRMIFDLGLPRPRPSYAAR
;
A
#
# COMPACT_ATOMS: atom_id res chain seq x y z
N GLN A 1 66.08 -9.00 -24.08
CA GLN A 1 64.89 -9.80 -23.70
C GLN A 1 64.22 -9.04 -22.57
N ALA A 2 63.09 -8.39 -22.86
CA ALA A 2 62.32 -7.62 -21.90
C ALA A 2 61.09 -8.45 -21.51
N SER A 3 60.96 -8.76 -20.22
CA SER A 3 59.83 -9.46 -19.62
C SER A 3 58.92 -8.42 -18.96
N GLY A 4 57.74 -8.18 -19.54
CA GLY A 4 56.69 -7.37 -18.93
C GLY A 4 55.87 -8.17 -17.90
N PRO A 5 55.24 -7.51 -16.92
CA PRO A 5 54.36 -8.17 -15.97
C PRO A 5 52.97 -8.38 -16.61
N SER A 6 52.42 -9.57 -16.36
CA SER A 6 51.06 -9.99 -16.71
C SER A 6 50.03 -9.26 -15.85
N GLU A 7 49.09 -8.57 -16.49
CA GLU A 7 47.88 -8.07 -15.85
C GLU A 7 46.97 -9.26 -15.49
N SER A 8 46.70 -9.42 -14.20
CA SER A 8 45.71 -10.36 -13.68
C SER A 8 44.33 -9.69 -13.74
N GLU A 9 43.40 -10.34 -14.44
CA GLU A 9 41.98 -9.95 -14.46
C GLU A 9 41.39 -10.05 -13.04
N ASP A 10 41.02 -8.91 -12.48
CA ASP A 10 40.27 -8.81 -11.23
C ASP A 10 38.83 -9.33 -11.46
N SER A 11 38.58 -10.53 -10.97
CA SER A 11 37.24 -11.09 -10.83
C SER A 11 36.42 -10.23 -9.86
N LEU A 12 35.32 -9.65 -10.34
CA LEU A 12 34.35 -8.93 -9.51
C LEU A 12 33.82 -9.84 -8.38
N PRO A 13 33.53 -9.28 -7.19
CA PRO A 13 33.09 -10.07 -6.04
C PRO A 13 31.73 -10.74 -6.29
N GLU A 14 31.61 -12.02 -5.88
CA GLU A 14 30.44 -12.90 -6.11
C GLU A 14 29.08 -12.34 -5.67
N GLU A 15 29.04 -11.29 -4.83
CA GLU A 15 27.77 -10.66 -4.41
C GLU A 15 27.07 -9.87 -5.52
N GLU A 16 27.79 -9.25 -6.46
CA GLU A 16 27.14 -8.48 -7.55
C GLU A 16 26.42 -9.41 -8.55
N GLN A 17 26.95 -10.61 -8.81
CA GLN A 17 26.34 -11.58 -9.73
C GLN A 17 24.98 -12.10 -9.24
N LYS A 18 24.77 -12.20 -7.91
CA LYS A 18 23.53 -12.72 -7.33
C LYS A 18 22.36 -11.74 -7.43
N VAL A 19 22.64 -10.43 -7.40
CA VAL A 19 21.61 -9.38 -7.55
C VAL A 19 21.19 -9.26 -9.01
N GLU A 20 22.16 -9.31 -9.93
CA GLU A 20 21.87 -9.24 -11.36
C GLU A 20 21.01 -10.41 -11.82
N GLY A 21 21.24 -11.63 -11.31
CA GLY A 21 20.37 -12.79 -11.58
C GLY A 21 18.91 -12.62 -11.12
N LYS A 22 18.66 -11.92 -10.01
CA LYS A 22 17.29 -11.66 -9.50
C LYS A 22 16.57 -10.60 -10.32
N VAL A 23 17.27 -9.52 -10.70
CA VAL A 23 16.72 -8.51 -11.60
C VAL A 23 16.52 -9.09 -13.00
N GLN A 24 17.43 -9.95 -13.46
CA GLN A 24 17.26 -10.71 -14.70
C GLN A 24 16.10 -11.72 -14.62
N GLN A 25 15.74 -12.26 -13.46
CA GLN A 25 14.53 -13.09 -13.33
C GLN A 25 13.25 -12.27 -13.55
N LEU A 26 13.24 -10.98 -13.17
CA LEU A 26 12.15 -10.04 -13.48
C LEU A 26 12.23 -9.55 -14.94
N ARG A 27 13.41 -9.13 -15.41
CA ARG A 27 13.62 -8.54 -16.75
C ARG A 27 13.63 -9.56 -17.89
N GLY A 28 14.31 -10.68 -17.71
CA GLY A 28 14.46 -11.76 -18.69
C GLY A 28 13.16 -12.46 -19.06
N MET A 29 12.05 -12.10 -18.41
CA MET A 29 10.71 -12.63 -18.69
C MET A 29 9.70 -11.53 -19.05
N ALA A 30 10.10 -10.24 -19.05
CA ALA A 30 9.30 -9.09 -19.49
C ALA A 30 9.51 -8.76 -20.99
N CYS A 31 10.50 -9.38 -21.65
CA CYS A 31 10.75 -9.22 -23.08
C CYS A 31 9.83 -10.10 -23.94
N GLY A 32 8.55 -9.76 -24.00
CA GLY A 32 7.76 -9.97 -25.22
C GLY A 32 8.14 -8.91 -26.27
N PRO A 33 7.95 -9.15 -27.59
CA PRO A 33 8.31 -8.17 -28.61
C PRO A 33 7.54 -6.87 -28.37
N ARG A 34 8.26 -5.80 -27.98
CA ARG A 34 7.70 -4.44 -27.90
C ARG A 34 7.17 -4.06 -29.28
N CYS A 35 5.86 -3.86 -29.40
CA CYS A 35 5.24 -3.25 -30.57
C CYS A 35 5.62 -1.76 -30.64
N HIS A 36 6.87 -1.46 -30.99
CA HIS A 36 7.26 -0.13 -31.40
C HIS A 36 6.88 0.06 -32.88
N GLY A 37 5.89 0.93 -33.13
CA GLY A 37 5.64 1.47 -34.46
C GLY A 37 4.25 1.21 -35.03
N LEU A 38 3.24 1.89 -34.49
CA LEU A 38 2.06 2.25 -35.28
C LEU A 38 1.87 3.77 -35.17
N GLN A 39 2.28 4.48 -36.22
CA GLN A 39 1.84 5.85 -36.45
C GLN A 39 0.30 5.87 -36.56
N PRO A 40 -0.40 6.83 -35.94
CA PRO A 40 -1.85 6.94 -36.07
C PRO A 40 -2.20 7.37 -37.50
N GLN A 41 -2.73 6.44 -38.29
CA GLN A 41 -3.43 6.75 -39.54
C GLN A 41 -4.74 7.51 -39.24
N PRO A 42 -5.13 8.49 -40.07
CA PRO A 42 -6.38 9.23 -39.89
C PRO A 42 -7.57 8.29 -40.11
N ARG A 43 -8.38 8.09 -39.05
CA ARG A 43 -9.55 7.20 -39.10
C ARG A 43 -10.72 7.88 -39.83
N HIS A 44 -11.22 7.19 -40.86
CA HIS A 44 -12.54 7.44 -41.44
C HIS A 44 -13.64 7.22 -40.38
N ARG A 45 -14.63 8.11 -40.37
CA ARG A 45 -15.84 8.00 -39.53
C ARG A 45 -16.61 6.72 -39.87
N PRO A 46 -16.90 5.83 -38.89
CA PRO A 46 -17.92 4.81 -39.08
C PRO A 46 -19.31 5.39 -38.89
N ARG A 47 -20.25 4.85 -39.69
CA ARG A 47 -21.69 5.14 -39.65
C ARG A 47 -22.29 4.77 -38.29
N SER A 48 -23.28 5.56 -37.88
CA SER A 48 -24.13 5.36 -36.71
C SER A 48 -24.82 3.99 -36.76
N CYS A 49 -24.49 3.13 -35.80
CA CYS A 49 -25.32 1.98 -35.46
C CYS A 49 -26.21 2.37 -34.28
N GLU A 50 -27.53 2.33 -34.50
CA GLU A 50 -28.54 2.42 -33.45
C GLU A 50 -28.42 1.21 -32.51
N MET A 51 -28.41 1.48 -31.20
CA MET A 51 -28.38 0.45 -30.16
C MET A 51 -29.83 0.09 -29.78
N PRO A 52 -30.18 -1.19 -29.65
CA PRO A 52 -31.49 -1.58 -29.14
C PRO A 52 -31.58 -1.34 -27.62
N ASP A 53 -32.74 -0.82 -27.23
CA ASP A 53 -33.16 -0.58 -25.86
C ASP A 53 -33.23 -1.86 -25.01
N LYS A 54 -32.89 -1.69 -23.72
CA LYS A 54 -33.27 -2.52 -22.56
C LYS A 54 -32.67 -3.93 -22.48
N VAL A 55 -31.65 -4.05 -21.62
CA VAL A 55 -31.31 -5.31 -20.94
C VAL A 55 -31.93 -5.29 -19.53
N PRO A 56 -32.65 -6.33 -19.10
CA PRO A 56 -33.28 -6.38 -17.79
C PRO A 56 -32.23 -6.70 -16.71
N THR A 57 -32.13 -5.83 -15.72
CA THR A 57 -31.44 -6.07 -14.45
C THR A 57 -32.31 -6.95 -13.57
N SER A 58 -32.00 -8.23 -13.45
CA SER A 58 -32.63 -9.09 -12.44
C SER A 58 -31.61 -9.95 -11.69
N SER A 59 -31.67 -9.78 -10.37
CA SER A 59 -31.56 -10.84 -9.36
C SER A 59 -30.20 -11.49 -9.11
N ILE A 60 -29.37 -10.83 -8.29
CA ILE A 60 -28.38 -11.53 -7.45
C ILE A 60 -28.45 -10.94 -6.02
N CYS A 61 -28.63 -11.84 -5.05
CA CYS A 61 -28.54 -11.68 -3.59
C CYS A 61 -29.65 -10.93 -2.84
N SER A 62 -30.78 -11.61 -2.63
CA SER A 62 -31.63 -11.41 -1.44
C SER A 62 -31.05 -12.23 -0.27
N LEU A 63 -30.06 -11.69 0.42
CA LEU A 63 -29.81 -12.07 1.81
C LEU A 63 -30.69 -11.18 2.67
N ALA A 64 -31.60 -11.79 3.42
CA ALA A 64 -32.49 -11.11 4.35
C ALA A 64 -31.66 -10.39 5.43
N ALA A 65 -31.39 -9.10 5.20
CA ALA A 65 -30.98 -8.18 6.23
C ALA A 65 -32.22 -7.88 7.07
N GLY A 66 -32.17 -8.18 8.37
CA GLY A 66 -33.09 -7.55 9.30
C GLY A 66 -32.90 -6.04 9.19
N ASP A 67 -34.00 -5.30 9.13
CA ASP A 67 -34.03 -3.84 9.19
C ASP A 67 -33.58 -3.37 10.58
N GLU A 68 -32.30 -3.57 10.92
CA GLU A 68 -31.69 -2.79 11.98
C GLU A 68 -31.64 -1.36 11.48
N GLU A 69 -32.34 -0.49 12.21
CA GLU A 69 -32.37 0.95 12.01
C GLU A 69 -30.92 1.46 11.94
N VAL A 70 -30.44 1.71 10.72
CA VAL A 70 -29.08 2.18 10.49
C VAL A 70 -29.00 3.59 11.06
N ALA A 71 -28.53 3.72 12.29
CA ALA A 71 -28.30 4.99 12.96
C ALA A 71 -27.61 5.96 11.99
N ASP A 72 -28.15 7.18 11.88
CA ASP A 72 -27.68 8.23 10.96
C ASP A 72 -26.14 8.33 10.99
N VAL A 73 -25.51 7.80 9.94
CA VAL A 73 -24.06 7.82 9.81
C VAL A 73 -23.65 9.22 9.38
N GLU A 74 -23.16 10.02 10.32
CA GLU A 74 -22.67 11.37 10.02
C GLU A 74 -21.51 11.29 9.01
N PRO A 75 -21.63 11.94 7.82
CA PRO A 75 -20.57 11.94 6.82
C PRO A 75 -19.30 12.64 7.34
N LEU A 76 -18.13 12.13 6.96
CA LEU A 76 -16.82 12.71 7.29
C LEU A 76 -16.49 13.94 6.44
N ARG A 77 -17.30 15.00 6.58
CA ARG A 77 -17.12 16.26 5.86
C ARG A 77 -15.81 16.92 6.29
N GLY A 78 -14.87 17.03 5.35
CA GLY A 78 -13.59 17.72 5.57
C GLY A 78 -12.37 16.81 5.47
N LEU A 79 -12.52 15.50 5.64
CA LEU A 79 -11.43 14.57 5.38
C LEU A 79 -11.24 14.41 3.86
N LYS A 80 -10.09 14.85 3.35
CA LYS A 80 -9.70 14.57 1.97
C LYS A 80 -9.05 13.18 1.92
N PHE A 81 -9.69 12.27 1.21
CA PHE A 81 -9.24 10.89 1.07
C PHE A 81 -8.58 10.70 -0.30
N SER A 82 -7.37 10.12 -0.34
CA SER A 82 -6.68 9.78 -1.59
C SER A 82 -6.98 8.36 -2.02
N PHE A 83 -6.59 7.37 -1.20
CA PHE A 83 -6.68 5.96 -1.55
C PHE A 83 -7.19 5.09 -0.41
N LEU A 84 -7.93 4.05 -0.80
CA LEU A 84 -8.13 2.85 0.00
C LEU A 84 -7.14 1.79 -0.51
N CYS A 85 -6.01 1.64 0.18
CA CYS A 85 -5.02 0.61 -0.16
C CYS A 85 -5.46 -0.74 0.43
N LEU A 86 -5.55 -1.74 -0.45
CA LEU A 86 -5.94 -3.10 -0.15
C LEU A 86 -4.72 -4.00 -0.41
N SER A 87 -3.94 -4.24 0.64
CA SER A 87 -2.60 -4.83 0.58
C SER A 87 -2.58 -6.33 0.81
N GLY A 88 -1.50 -6.97 0.34
CA GLY A 88 -1.32 -8.41 0.46
C GLY A 88 -2.16 -9.20 -0.54
N VAL A 89 -2.45 -8.60 -1.70
CA VAL A 89 -3.06 -9.31 -2.81
C VAL A 89 -2.06 -10.33 -3.38
N ASP A 90 -2.56 -11.52 -3.70
CA ASP A 90 -1.75 -12.67 -4.11
C ASP A 90 -2.51 -13.56 -5.11
N ASP A 91 -1.95 -14.74 -5.38
CA ASP A 91 -2.46 -15.74 -6.30
C ASP A 91 -3.89 -16.24 -5.99
N SER A 92 -4.45 -15.97 -4.80
CA SER A 92 -5.84 -16.31 -4.47
C SER A 92 -6.88 -15.44 -5.18
N VAL A 93 -6.47 -14.33 -5.81
CA VAL A 93 -7.37 -13.39 -6.49
C VAL A 93 -7.18 -13.42 -8.00
N SER A 94 -8.27 -13.47 -8.75
CA SER A 94 -8.21 -13.33 -10.21
C SER A 94 -7.79 -11.91 -10.62
N PRO A 95 -6.78 -11.74 -11.48
CA PRO A 95 -6.43 -10.42 -12.01
C PRO A 95 -7.57 -9.71 -12.74
N ARG A 96 -8.47 -10.48 -13.36
CA ARG A 96 -9.69 -9.95 -14.01
C ARG A 96 -10.58 -9.23 -13.00
N THR A 97 -10.80 -9.84 -11.85
CA THR A 97 -11.65 -9.28 -10.78
C THR A 97 -11.04 -8.01 -10.20
N LEU A 98 -9.72 -7.96 -10.00
CA LEU A 98 -9.03 -6.73 -9.58
C LEU A 98 -9.23 -5.59 -10.59
N CYS A 99 -9.10 -5.91 -11.88
CA CYS A 99 -9.33 -4.94 -12.94
C CYS A 99 -10.78 -4.43 -12.93
N ASP A 100 -11.78 -5.31 -12.73
CA ASP A 100 -13.19 -4.92 -12.64
C ASP A 100 -13.44 -3.96 -11.46
N ILE A 101 -12.93 -4.29 -10.27
CA ILE A 101 -13.04 -3.44 -9.07
C ILE A 101 -12.36 -2.08 -9.31
N SER A 102 -11.16 -2.08 -9.90
CA SER A 102 -10.38 -0.84 -10.12
C SER A 102 -11.04 0.12 -11.10
N GLN A 103 -11.77 -0.40 -12.11
CA GLN A 103 -12.52 0.46 -13.03
C GLN A 103 -13.73 1.10 -12.37
N GLU A 104 -14.39 0.38 -11.47
CA GLU A 104 -15.54 0.89 -10.74
C GLU A 104 -15.11 1.87 -9.63
N PHE A 105 -14.00 1.58 -8.95
CA PHE A 105 -13.53 2.34 -7.78
C PHE A 105 -12.11 2.85 -7.98
N SER A 106 -11.99 4.02 -8.61
CA SER A 106 -10.69 4.65 -8.89
C SER A 106 -9.87 5.07 -7.66
N PHE A 107 -10.46 5.11 -6.45
CA PHE A 107 -9.72 5.32 -5.20
C PHE A 107 -9.08 4.05 -4.64
N VAL A 108 -9.42 2.88 -5.18
CA VAL A 108 -8.81 1.62 -4.74
C VAL A 108 -7.40 1.55 -5.27
N GLU A 109 -6.48 1.23 -4.37
CA GLU A 109 -5.10 0.89 -4.66
C GLU A 109 -4.83 -0.53 -4.19
N TRP A 110 -4.04 -1.28 -4.96
CA TRP A 110 -3.65 -2.64 -4.60
C TRP A 110 -2.21 -2.70 -4.14
N GLY A 111 -2.00 -3.07 -2.88
CA GLY A 111 -0.69 -3.28 -2.29
C GLY A 111 -0.19 -4.70 -2.57
N VAL A 112 0.92 -4.83 -3.29
CA VAL A 112 1.56 -6.12 -3.58
C VAL A 112 2.82 -6.25 -2.75
N ASN A 113 2.92 -7.31 -1.94
CA ASN A 113 4.07 -7.55 -1.09
C ASN A 113 5.21 -8.24 -1.85
N PHE A 114 6.42 -7.69 -1.76
CA PHE A 114 7.63 -8.23 -2.37
C PHE A 114 8.66 -8.59 -1.30
N ARG A 115 8.94 -9.89 -1.19
CA ARG A 115 10.05 -10.46 -0.43
C ARG A 115 10.59 -11.67 -1.18
N ALA A 116 11.85 -11.62 -1.59
CA ALA A 116 12.46 -12.61 -2.48
C ALA A 116 12.29 -14.05 -1.99
N GLU A 117 12.40 -14.26 -0.68
CA GLU A 117 12.31 -15.56 -0.05
C GLU A 117 10.86 -16.12 0.03
N LYS A 118 9.84 -15.24 0.03
CA LYS A 118 8.42 -15.57 0.23
C LYS A 118 7.58 -15.54 -1.04
N GLN A 119 8.05 -14.85 -2.08
CA GLN A 119 7.30 -14.57 -3.30
C GLN A 119 6.77 -15.84 -3.98
N GLY A 120 5.45 -15.94 -4.15
CA GLY A 120 4.76 -17.09 -4.73
C GLY A 120 4.79 -18.37 -3.90
N LYS A 121 5.27 -18.31 -2.64
CA LYS A 121 5.41 -19.48 -1.74
C LYS A 121 4.54 -19.36 -0.50
N GLU A 122 4.35 -18.15 0.00
CA GLU A 122 3.54 -17.86 1.17
C GLU A 122 2.32 -17.01 0.78
N PRO A 123 1.18 -17.17 1.48
CA PRO A 123 0.08 -16.23 1.41
C PRO A 123 0.56 -14.78 1.53
N ARG A 124 -0.14 -13.88 0.83
CA ARG A 124 0.10 -12.42 0.74
C ARG A 124 1.26 -12.00 -0.16
N TYR A 125 2.04 -12.94 -0.69
CA TYR A 125 3.16 -12.65 -1.59
C TYR A 125 2.89 -13.20 -2.98
N ALA A 126 2.34 -12.34 -3.86
CA ALA A 126 2.02 -12.71 -5.24
C ALA A 126 3.20 -13.33 -5.99
N SER A 127 2.95 -14.41 -6.71
CA SER A 127 3.93 -15.02 -7.59
C SER A 127 4.24 -14.13 -8.80
N LEU A 128 5.40 -14.38 -9.43
CA LEU A 128 5.73 -13.74 -10.70
C LEU A 128 4.77 -14.15 -11.83
N ALA A 129 4.24 -15.38 -11.78
CA ALA A 129 3.26 -15.84 -12.76
C ALA A 129 1.97 -15.03 -12.65
N TRP A 130 1.51 -14.77 -11.43
CA TRP A 130 0.34 -13.93 -11.19
C TRP A 130 0.55 -12.49 -11.66
N LEU A 131 1.71 -11.89 -11.38
CA LEU A 131 2.03 -10.53 -11.86
C LEU A 131 2.02 -10.43 -13.39
N ARG A 132 2.45 -11.48 -14.10
CA ARG A 132 2.35 -11.54 -15.57
C ARG A 132 0.91 -11.60 -16.04
N GLN A 133 0.09 -12.47 -15.45
CA GLN A 133 -1.33 -12.56 -15.78
C GLN A 133 -2.05 -11.24 -15.53
N LEU A 134 -1.70 -10.54 -14.45
CA LEU A 134 -2.20 -9.20 -14.17
C LEU A 134 -1.80 -8.19 -15.23
N ARG A 135 -0.53 -8.17 -15.63
CA ARG A 135 -0.05 -7.29 -16.69
C ARG A 135 -0.76 -7.57 -18.03
N GLU A 136 -0.86 -8.84 -18.42
CA GLU A 136 -1.55 -9.26 -19.64
C GLU A 136 -3.02 -8.82 -19.64
N GLU A 137 -3.72 -8.97 -18.52
CA GLU A 137 -5.11 -8.55 -18.37
C GLU A 137 -5.26 -7.02 -18.47
N ILE A 138 -4.34 -6.26 -17.86
CA ILE A 138 -4.30 -4.78 -17.98
C ILE A 138 -4.08 -4.37 -19.43
N ASP A 139 -3.06 -4.93 -20.10
CA ASP A 139 -2.73 -4.59 -21.49
C ASP A 139 -3.91 -4.91 -22.42
N ARG A 140 -4.53 -6.08 -22.24
CA ARG A 140 -5.72 -6.50 -23.00
C ARG A 140 -6.87 -5.49 -22.86
N ARG A 141 -7.09 -4.95 -21.67
CA ARG A 141 -8.17 -3.97 -21.43
C ARG A 141 -7.80 -2.58 -21.95
N GLN A 142 -6.55 -2.16 -21.80
CA GLN A 142 -6.08 -0.87 -22.32
C GLN A 142 -6.19 -0.77 -23.85
N GLN A 143 -6.03 -1.88 -24.58
CA GLN A 143 -6.24 -1.93 -26.03
C GLN A 143 -7.65 -1.48 -26.47
N THR A 144 -8.65 -1.55 -25.58
CA THR A 144 -10.02 -1.07 -25.87
C THR A 144 -10.16 0.46 -25.83
N GLY A 145 -9.17 1.16 -25.27
CA GLY A 145 -9.17 2.63 -25.10
C GLY A 145 -10.13 3.17 -24.04
N LYS A 146 -10.84 2.30 -23.30
CA LYS A 146 -11.81 2.69 -22.27
C LYS A 146 -11.36 2.35 -20.85
N PHE A 147 -10.17 1.82 -20.69
CA PHE A 147 -9.69 1.32 -19.41
C PHE A 147 -8.83 2.37 -18.71
N ALA A 148 -9.29 2.85 -17.56
CA ALA A 148 -8.53 3.75 -16.72
C ALA A 148 -7.30 3.04 -16.11
N PRO A 149 -6.20 3.76 -15.80
CA PRO A 149 -5.08 3.20 -15.07
C PRO A 149 -5.52 2.59 -13.73
N ILE A 150 -4.89 1.48 -13.35
CA ILE A 150 -5.07 0.87 -12.02
C ILE A 150 -3.97 1.41 -11.11
N HIS A 151 -4.30 1.67 -9.84
CA HIS A 151 -3.33 2.08 -8.83
C HIS A 151 -2.72 0.86 -8.14
N PHE A 152 -1.39 0.77 -8.18
CA PHE A 152 -0.61 -0.26 -7.50
C PHE A 152 0.46 0.37 -6.61
N ALA A 153 0.65 -0.22 -5.43
CA ALA A 153 1.75 0.06 -4.52
C ALA A 153 2.59 -1.21 -4.30
N ALA A 154 3.90 -1.12 -4.50
CA ALA A 154 4.82 -2.23 -4.24
C ALA A 154 5.36 -2.13 -2.82
N HIS A 155 5.09 -3.13 -1.99
CA HIS A 155 5.50 -3.15 -0.58
C HIS A 155 6.76 -3.98 -0.44
N LEU A 156 7.91 -3.32 -0.37
CA LEU A 156 9.22 -3.97 -0.34
C LEU A 156 9.65 -4.26 1.10
N GLY A 157 9.88 -5.55 1.38
CA GLY A 157 10.55 -6.02 2.59
C GLY A 157 11.87 -6.74 2.26
N GLY A 158 12.52 -7.26 3.30
CA GLY A 158 13.70 -8.13 3.18
C GLY A 158 14.84 -7.50 2.38
N GLU A 159 15.49 -8.33 1.56
CA GLU A 159 16.61 -7.91 0.71
C GLU A 159 16.20 -6.81 -0.29
N TYR A 160 15.00 -6.88 -0.88
CA TYR A 160 14.54 -5.86 -1.82
C TYR A 160 14.45 -4.47 -1.19
N CYS A 161 13.97 -4.36 0.05
CA CYS A 161 13.98 -3.09 0.77
C CYS A 161 15.42 -2.60 1.03
N VAL A 162 16.33 -3.50 1.38
CA VAL A 162 17.73 -3.18 1.68
C VAL A 162 18.47 -2.70 0.44
N ASP A 163 18.27 -3.33 -0.71
CA ASP A 163 18.92 -2.97 -1.97
C ASP A 163 18.52 -1.56 -2.40
N VAL A 164 17.23 -1.22 -2.31
CA VAL A 164 16.74 0.15 -2.53
C VAL A 164 17.38 1.14 -1.55
N MET A 165 17.45 0.80 -0.26
CA MET A 165 18.13 1.64 0.72
C MET A 165 19.63 1.81 0.45
N LYS A 166 20.30 0.82 -0.15
CA LYS A 166 21.72 0.89 -0.53
C LYS A 166 21.97 1.75 -1.78
N GLY A 167 20.92 2.15 -2.50
CA GLY A 167 21.05 2.97 -3.71
C GLY A 167 20.64 2.26 -5.00
N ASP A 168 20.25 0.98 -4.95
CA ASP A 168 19.84 0.26 -6.15
C ASP A 168 18.45 0.70 -6.62
N THR A 169 18.38 1.15 -7.87
CA THR A 169 17.14 1.60 -8.50
C THR A 169 16.53 0.54 -9.42
N SER A 170 17.22 -0.58 -9.64
CA SER A 170 16.92 -1.54 -10.71
C SER A 170 15.54 -2.17 -10.56
N LEU A 171 15.23 -2.67 -9.36
CA LEU A 171 13.92 -3.25 -9.06
C LEU A 171 12.80 -2.22 -9.20
N VAL A 172 12.98 -1.01 -8.63
CA VAL A 172 11.96 0.05 -8.67
C VAL A 172 11.68 0.48 -10.10
N ARG A 173 12.72 0.61 -10.95
CA ARG A 173 12.55 0.90 -12.38
C ARG A 173 11.74 -0.18 -13.06
N THR A 174 12.04 -1.46 -12.84
CA THR A 174 11.27 -2.56 -13.41
C THR A 174 9.81 -2.55 -12.93
N LEU A 175 9.55 -2.33 -11.65
CA LEU A 175 8.18 -2.23 -11.13
C LEU A 175 7.39 -1.07 -11.77
N TRP A 176 8.04 0.08 -11.95
CA TRP A 176 7.40 1.24 -12.59
C TRP A 176 7.21 1.05 -14.10
N GLU A 177 8.29 0.73 -14.83
CA GLU A 177 8.29 0.67 -16.30
C GLU A 177 7.53 -0.55 -16.83
N ASP A 178 7.74 -1.72 -16.25
CA ASP A 178 7.21 -2.98 -16.77
C ASP A 178 5.86 -3.37 -16.14
N TYR A 179 5.57 -2.89 -14.92
CA TYR A 179 4.34 -3.25 -14.20
C TYR A 179 3.44 -2.06 -13.84
N GLY A 180 3.89 -0.82 -14.02
CA GLY A 180 3.07 0.38 -13.78
C GLY A 180 2.86 0.71 -12.31
N PHE A 181 3.71 0.22 -11.40
CA PHE A 181 3.66 0.64 -10.00
C PHE A 181 4.05 2.11 -9.87
N LEU A 182 3.14 2.93 -9.35
CA LEU A 182 3.36 4.37 -9.14
C LEU A 182 3.87 4.67 -7.73
N ARG A 183 3.72 3.71 -6.80
CA ARG A 183 4.13 3.83 -5.40
C ARG A 183 4.99 2.66 -4.96
N VAL A 184 6.02 2.96 -4.20
CA VAL A 184 6.90 1.97 -3.57
C VAL A 184 6.97 2.24 -2.08
N GLN A 185 6.40 1.33 -1.29
CA GLN A 185 6.50 1.33 0.15
C GLN A 185 7.73 0.55 0.62
N LEU A 186 8.56 1.21 1.41
CA LEU A 186 9.72 0.62 2.07
C LEU A 186 9.38 0.33 3.53
N SER A 187 9.53 -0.93 3.90
CA SER A 187 9.25 -1.43 5.24
C SER A 187 10.53 -1.94 5.91
N PRO A 188 11.49 -1.06 6.30
CA PRO A 188 12.79 -1.48 6.80
C PRO A 188 12.76 -1.87 8.29
N THR A 189 11.87 -2.78 8.66
CA THR A 189 11.69 -3.27 10.03
C THR A 189 12.14 -4.72 10.16
N ARG A 190 12.40 -5.17 11.40
CA ARG A 190 12.72 -6.58 11.67
C ARG A 190 11.59 -7.54 11.29
N ALA A 191 10.32 -7.15 11.47
CA ALA A 191 9.17 -7.96 11.08
C ALA A 191 9.19 -8.28 9.57
N HIS A 192 9.74 -7.36 8.78
CA HIS A 192 9.93 -7.53 7.34
C HIS A 192 11.32 -8.06 6.96
N GLY A 193 12.11 -8.58 7.91
CA GLY A 193 13.41 -9.21 7.62
C GLY A 193 14.56 -8.24 7.40
N VAL A 194 14.45 -6.98 7.84
CA VAL A 194 15.49 -5.96 7.69
C VAL A 194 16.22 -5.70 9.01
N ASN A 195 17.54 -5.56 8.96
CA ASN A 195 18.33 -5.12 10.11
C ASN A 195 18.15 -3.62 10.36
N SER A 196 17.23 -3.27 11.26
CA SER A 196 16.87 -1.88 11.56
C SER A 196 17.90 -1.11 12.40
N SER A 197 18.94 -1.77 12.93
CA SER A 197 19.97 -1.10 13.76
C SER A 197 20.86 -0.13 12.99
N GLN A 198 20.93 -0.26 11.66
CA GLN A 198 21.87 0.48 10.81
C GLN A 198 21.18 1.42 9.82
N LEU A 199 19.88 1.67 9.94
CA LEU A 199 19.11 2.40 8.92
C LEU A 199 19.65 3.80 8.59
N ARG A 200 20.22 4.49 9.59
CA ARG A 200 20.77 5.84 9.38
C ARG A 200 21.92 5.87 8.36
N LYS A 201 22.68 4.78 8.20
CA LYS A 201 23.78 4.75 7.22
C LYS A 201 23.28 4.83 5.78
N TYR A 202 22.01 4.47 5.54
CA TYR A 202 21.37 4.48 4.22
C TYR A 202 20.73 5.82 3.87
N LEU A 203 20.77 6.84 4.75
CA LEU A 203 20.07 8.11 4.53
C LEU A 203 20.48 8.77 3.20
N SER A 204 21.79 8.84 2.92
CA SER A 204 22.30 9.49 1.70
C SER A 204 21.90 8.73 0.44
N SER A 205 22.10 7.40 0.42
CA SER A 205 21.79 6.56 -0.73
C SER A 205 20.28 6.50 -1.01
N LEU A 206 19.45 6.42 0.03
CA LEU A 206 18.00 6.45 -0.12
C LEU A 206 17.52 7.79 -0.70
N ARG A 207 18.07 8.93 -0.25
CA ARG A 207 17.77 10.24 -0.87
C ARG A 207 18.11 10.26 -2.35
N SER A 208 19.28 9.73 -2.73
CA SER A 208 19.67 9.63 -4.14
C SER A 208 18.68 8.81 -4.96
N VAL A 209 18.18 7.70 -4.43
CA VAL A 209 17.17 6.87 -5.12
C VAL A 209 15.85 7.61 -5.31
N ILE A 210 15.35 8.27 -4.26
CA ILE A 210 14.10 9.04 -4.30
C ILE A 210 14.17 10.12 -5.38
N VAL A 211 15.27 10.88 -5.42
CA VAL A 211 15.49 11.94 -6.42
C VAL A 211 15.69 11.37 -7.83
N ALA A 212 16.32 10.21 -7.98
CA ALA A 212 16.57 9.58 -9.27
C ALA A 212 15.30 9.05 -9.96
N LEU A 213 14.19 8.92 -9.23
CA LEU A 213 12.93 8.36 -9.70
C LEU A 213 11.72 9.26 -9.33
N PRO A 214 11.68 10.51 -9.81
CA PRO A 214 10.63 11.48 -9.45
C PRO A 214 9.20 11.06 -9.84
N GLN A 215 9.07 10.12 -10.76
CA GLN A 215 7.80 9.56 -11.24
C GLN A 215 7.22 8.47 -10.32
N VAL A 216 7.99 8.02 -9.33
CA VAL A 216 7.55 7.06 -8.31
C VAL A 216 7.43 7.80 -6.98
N GLU A 217 6.28 7.68 -6.31
CA GLU A 217 6.15 8.12 -4.94
C GLU A 217 6.70 7.04 -4.00
N PHE A 218 7.74 7.39 -3.24
CA PHE A 218 8.29 6.54 -2.20
C PHE A 218 7.51 6.74 -0.91
N VAL A 219 7.19 5.63 -0.24
CA VAL A 219 6.47 5.63 1.02
C VAL A 219 7.37 4.98 2.05
N LEU A 220 7.79 5.72 3.09
CA LEU A 220 8.57 5.13 4.16
C LEU A 220 7.66 4.76 5.34
N GLU A 221 7.67 3.48 5.72
CA GLU A 221 6.99 3.03 6.92
C GLU A 221 7.63 3.65 8.18
N VAL A 222 6.80 4.30 8.99
CA VAL A 222 7.17 4.95 10.24
C VAL A 222 6.74 4.08 11.41
N THR A 223 7.74 3.49 12.05
CA THR A 223 7.61 2.72 13.29
C THR A 223 8.59 3.26 14.33
N ARG A 224 8.61 2.65 15.52
CA ARG A 224 9.67 2.93 16.50
C ARG A 224 11.07 2.62 15.96
N GLU A 225 11.20 1.57 15.15
CA GLU A 225 12.50 1.13 14.59
C GLU A 225 13.01 2.08 13.50
N THR A 226 12.11 2.64 12.70
CA THR A 226 12.47 3.47 11.54
C THR A 226 12.49 4.97 11.83
N ARG A 227 11.96 5.40 12.99
CA ARG A 227 11.83 6.81 13.40
C ARG A 227 13.09 7.64 13.17
N GLY A 228 14.26 7.10 13.49
CA GLY A 228 15.54 7.80 13.34
C GLY A 228 15.88 8.13 11.89
N LEU A 229 15.50 7.28 10.93
CA LEU A 229 15.64 7.51 9.50
C LEU A 229 14.49 8.38 8.98
N SER A 230 13.24 8.06 9.32
CA SER A 230 12.06 8.77 8.84
C SER A 230 12.07 10.24 9.23
N PHE A 231 12.47 10.58 10.45
CA PHE A 231 12.48 11.97 10.90
C PHE A 231 13.57 12.78 10.20
N ALA A 232 14.74 12.19 9.96
CA ALA A 232 15.79 12.85 9.19
C ALA A 232 15.38 13.12 7.72
N LEU A 233 14.43 12.35 7.18
CA LEU A 233 13.82 12.63 5.87
C LEU A 233 12.66 13.62 5.95
N MET A 234 11.93 13.68 7.07
CA MET A 234 10.89 14.70 7.28
C MET A 234 11.47 16.11 7.46
N ASP A 235 12.66 16.21 8.05
CA ASP A 235 13.38 17.48 8.23
C ASP A 235 13.89 18.07 6.90
N ASP A 236 13.99 17.24 5.85
CA ASP A 236 14.44 17.62 4.50
C ASP A 236 13.58 16.88 3.45
N PRO A 237 12.30 17.26 3.33
CA PRO A 237 11.32 16.46 2.60
C PRO A 237 11.54 16.51 1.09
N GLN A 238 11.48 15.34 0.47
CA GLN A 238 11.52 15.20 -0.99
C GLN A 238 10.10 15.27 -1.57
N PRO A 239 9.90 15.82 -2.78
CA PRO A 239 8.57 16.06 -3.34
C PRO A 239 7.77 14.78 -3.65
N ASN A 240 8.46 13.66 -3.87
CA ASN A 240 7.89 12.34 -4.11
C ASN A 240 8.09 11.38 -2.93
N LEU A 241 8.19 11.92 -1.70
CA LEU A 241 8.28 11.13 -0.47
C LEU A 241 7.02 11.32 0.39
N ALA A 242 6.44 10.19 0.78
CA ALA A 242 5.31 10.06 1.68
C ALA A 242 5.69 9.19 2.89
N PHE A 243 4.84 9.20 3.92
CA PHE A 243 5.07 8.41 5.14
C PHE A 243 3.84 7.59 5.51
N PHE A 244 4.09 6.34 5.92
CA PHE A 244 3.05 5.41 6.32
C PHE A 244 3.15 5.08 7.81
N PHE A 245 2.12 5.40 8.59
CA PHE A 245 2.11 5.18 10.03
C PHE A 245 1.45 3.85 10.39
N ASN A 246 2.26 2.78 10.43
CA ASN A 246 1.82 1.46 10.84
C ASN A 246 1.61 1.37 12.37
N CYS A 247 0.42 0.94 12.80
CA CYS A 247 0.08 0.67 14.20
C CYS A 247 0.61 -0.66 14.74
N GLU A 248 1.07 -1.57 13.88
CA GLU A 248 1.37 -2.93 14.28
C GLU A 248 2.52 -2.98 15.31
N GLY A 249 2.33 -3.78 16.36
CA GLY A 249 3.39 -4.06 17.34
C GLY A 249 3.51 -3.06 18.48
N GLN A 250 2.55 -2.16 18.69
CA GLN A 250 2.25 -1.77 20.08
C GLN A 250 1.58 -2.96 20.76
N GLU A 251 2.40 -3.95 21.13
CA GLU A 251 2.07 -4.84 22.24
C GLU A 251 1.45 -3.95 23.33
N PRO A 252 0.24 -4.22 23.83
CA PRO A 252 -0.35 -3.48 24.92
C PRO A 252 0.65 -3.60 26.05
N SER A 253 1.50 -2.58 26.20
CA SER A 253 2.63 -2.64 27.13
C SER A 253 2.00 -2.95 28.47
N LYS A 254 2.35 -4.10 29.06
CA LYS A 254 2.04 -4.43 30.46
C LYS A 254 2.25 -3.14 31.24
N ALA A 255 1.15 -2.60 31.75
CA ALA A 255 1.10 -1.26 32.31
C ALA A 255 2.33 -1.06 33.20
N SER A 256 3.19 -0.13 32.79
CA SER A 256 4.31 0.30 33.60
C SER A 256 3.74 0.77 34.93
N SER A 257 3.96 -0.02 35.99
CA SER A 257 3.63 0.31 37.36
C SER A 257 4.51 1.46 37.81
N CYS A 258 4.17 2.67 37.38
CA CYS A 258 4.68 3.89 37.99
C CYS A 258 3.86 4.10 39.26
N SER A 259 4.30 3.47 40.34
CA SER A 259 3.89 3.77 41.70
C SER A 259 4.23 5.23 42.00
N ALA A 260 3.21 6.08 42.03
CA ALA A 260 3.29 7.36 42.69
C ALA A 260 3.40 7.09 44.20
N THR A 261 4.63 7.04 44.72
CA THR A 261 4.88 7.17 46.16
C THR A 261 4.83 8.65 46.52
N GLY A 262 3.66 9.08 47.00
CA GLY A 262 3.39 10.40 47.54
C GLY A 262 2.28 10.33 48.58
N ALA A 263 2.69 10.19 49.84
CA ALA A 263 1.97 10.12 51.11
C ALA A 263 0.53 10.68 51.21
N SER A 264 -0.35 9.95 51.90
CA SER A 264 -0.97 10.38 53.18
C SER A 264 -2.14 9.47 53.61
N SER A 265 -2.28 9.37 54.93
CA SER A 265 -3.30 8.72 55.75
C SER A 265 -4.76 9.09 55.42
N GLY A 266 -5.69 8.14 55.53
CA GLY A 266 -7.11 8.46 55.71
C GLY A 266 -8.07 7.34 55.30
N SER A 267 -8.82 6.84 56.27
CA SER A 267 -9.72 5.68 56.19
C SER A 267 -11.12 6.03 55.64
N SER A 268 -11.77 4.99 55.10
CA SER A 268 -13.23 4.66 55.10
C SER A 268 -14.22 5.37 54.16
N GLY A 269 -14.95 4.53 53.40
CA GLY A 269 -16.21 4.84 52.66
C GLY A 269 -16.14 4.35 51.20
N SER A 270 -16.53 3.12 50.89
CA SER A 270 -17.86 2.65 50.48
C SER A 270 -18.40 3.23 49.15
N SER A 271 -18.91 2.30 48.32
CA SER A 271 -19.94 2.45 47.25
C SER A 271 -19.48 2.72 45.80
N GLY A 272 -19.58 1.67 44.99
CA GLY A 272 -20.34 1.62 43.73
C GLY A 272 -19.99 2.59 42.61
N GLY A 273 -19.42 2.06 41.53
CA GLY A 273 -19.26 2.79 40.27
C GLY A 273 -18.76 1.89 39.16
N ASP A 274 -19.68 1.18 38.51
CA ASP A 274 -19.49 0.69 37.14
C ASP A 274 -19.17 1.89 36.25
N SER A 275 -17.95 1.96 35.75
CA SER A 275 -17.57 2.93 34.73
C SER A 275 -16.56 2.27 33.82
N ALA A 276 -17.08 1.87 32.66
CA ALA A 276 -16.36 1.41 31.49
C ALA A 276 -15.05 2.20 31.30
N SER A 277 -13.91 1.60 31.68
CA SER A 277 -12.60 2.12 31.31
C SER A 277 -12.35 1.77 29.84
N SER A 278 -13.05 2.45 28.95
CA SER A 278 -12.70 2.62 27.55
C SER A 278 -11.35 3.33 27.48
N GLN A 279 -10.26 2.59 27.65
CA GLN A 279 -8.93 3.08 27.32
C GLN A 279 -8.69 2.89 25.82
N LEU A 280 -9.29 3.77 25.03
CA LEU A 280 -8.71 4.14 23.74
C LEU A 280 -8.31 5.61 23.85
N PRO A 281 -7.08 5.90 24.29
CA PRO A 281 -6.31 6.77 23.42
C PRO A 281 -4.80 6.52 23.50
N ARG A 282 -4.19 6.34 22.33
CA ARG A 282 -3.24 7.36 21.83
C ARG A 282 -2.92 7.12 20.35
N ARG A 283 -3.45 8.00 19.50
CA ARG A 283 -2.63 8.66 18.48
C ARG A 283 -2.98 10.14 18.53
N PRO A 284 -2.03 11.00 18.92
CA PRO A 284 -1.18 11.63 17.90
C PRO A 284 0.28 11.82 18.39
N PRO A 285 1.26 12.28 17.57
CA PRO A 285 1.26 12.59 16.13
C PRO A 285 2.34 11.73 15.39
N PRO A 286 2.57 11.87 14.05
CA PRO A 286 2.81 13.15 13.39
C PRO A 286 1.60 13.62 12.58
N CYS A 287 1.15 14.84 12.89
CA CYS A 287 0.82 15.78 11.84
C CYS A 287 2.11 15.91 11.00
N PRO A 288 2.13 15.38 9.77
CA PRO A 288 3.31 15.44 8.94
C PRO A 288 3.57 16.91 8.60
N HIS A 289 4.83 17.24 8.33
CA HIS A 289 5.19 18.54 7.80
C HIS A 289 4.18 18.99 6.71
N PRO A 290 3.75 20.26 6.68
CA PRO A 290 2.89 20.78 5.62
C PRO A 290 3.37 20.34 4.24
N GLY A 291 2.44 19.82 3.43
CA GLY A 291 2.73 19.38 2.05
C GLY A 291 3.15 17.91 1.89
N ILE A 292 3.33 17.14 2.97
CA ILE A 292 3.69 15.72 2.87
C ILE A 292 2.44 14.83 2.90
N HIS A 293 2.34 13.92 1.91
CA HIS A 293 1.29 12.91 1.81
C HIS A 293 1.51 11.81 2.85
N VAL A 294 0.45 11.40 3.55
CA VAL A 294 0.55 10.39 4.62
C VAL A 294 -0.59 9.39 4.65
N GLY A 295 -0.23 8.20 5.13
CA GLY A 295 -1.16 7.11 5.28
C GLY A 295 -1.11 6.47 6.64
N TYR A 296 -2.18 5.74 6.90
CA TYR A 296 -2.42 5.08 8.18
C TYR A 296 -2.78 3.62 7.94
N GLY A 297 -2.25 2.74 8.76
CA GLY A 297 -2.61 1.33 8.72
C GLY A 297 -2.15 0.60 9.96
N GLY A 298 -2.20 -0.72 9.86
CA GLY A 298 -1.91 -1.64 10.95
C GLY A 298 -3.17 -2.01 11.72
N SER A 299 -3.47 -3.30 11.75
CA SER A 299 -4.64 -3.89 12.43
C SER A 299 -6.00 -3.30 12.02
N LEU A 300 -6.09 -2.64 10.85
CA LEU A 300 -7.36 -2.22 10.29
C LEU A 300 -8.15 -3.44 9.78
N THR A 301 -9.42 -3.51 10.15
CA THR A 301 -10.37 -4.54 9.70
C THR A 301 -11.65 -3.86 9.19
N VAL A 302 -12.55 -4.63 8.59
CA VAL A 302 -13.87 -4.12 8.15
C VAL A 302 -14.62 -3.47 9.31
N GLU A 303 -14.52 -4.07 10.49
CA GLU A 303 -15.21 -3.66 11.71
C GLU A 303 -14.61 -2.38 12.31
N THR A 304 -13.28 -2.22 12.26
CA THR A 304 -12.59 -1.08 12.88
C THR A 304 -12.39 0.10 11.94
N LEU A 305 -12.47 -0.10 10.62
CA LEU A 305 -12.18 0.92 9.60
C LEU A 305 -12.97 2.22 9.82
N ARG A 306 -14.25 2.11 10.18
CA ARG A 306 -15.13 3.26 10.40
C ARG A 306 -14.60 4.18 11.51
N ASP A 307 -14.32 3.60 12.66
CA ASP A 307 -13.91 4.35 13.85
C ASP A 307 -12.49 4.91 13.68
N GLU A 308 -11.63 4.17 12.98
CA GLU A 308 -10.29 4.65 12.64
C GLU A 308 -10.32 5.81 11.65
N LEU A 309 -11.19 5.79 10.63
CA LEU A 309 -11.35 6.94 9.72
C LEU A 309 -11.87 8.18 10.45
N ARG A 310 -12.79 8.02 11.40
CA ARG A 310 -13.24 9.14 12.26
C ARG A 310 -12.12 9.69 13.12
N ARG A 311 -11.29 8.81 13.70
CA ARG A 311 -10.12 9.22 14.48
C ARG A 311 -9.07 9.92 13.62
N ILE A 312 -8.83 9.44 12.41
CA ILE A 312 -7.93 10.10 11.45
C ILE A 312 -8.48 11.48 11.10
N ALA A 313 -9.78 11.59 10.81
CA ALA A 313 -10.43 12.86 10.50
C ALA A 313 -10.32 13.89 11.64
N SER A 314 -10.39 13.47 12.90
CA SER A 314 -10.25 14.39 14.04
C SER A 314 -8.81 14.84 14.30
N ILE A 315 -7.82 14.13 13.76
CA ILE A 315 -6.39 14.47 13.90
C ILE A 315 -5.90 15.29 12.70
N VAL A 316 -6.40 14.96 11.50
CA VAL A 316 -6.06 15.65 10.24
C VAL A 316 -6.98 16.86 10.11
N ASP A 317 -6.68 17.91 10.89
CA ASP A 317 -7.44 19.17 10.90
C ASP A 317 -7.21 20.06 9.65
N ASP A 318 -6.50 19.54 8.63
CA ASP A 318 -6.25 20.24 7.38
C ASP A 318 -7.14 19.69 6.25
N PRO A 319 -8.21 20.41 5.85
CA PRO A 319 -9.15 19.94 4.82
C PRO A 319 -8.55 19.83 3.42
N ARG A 320 -7.34 20.37 3.19
CA ARG A 320 -6.66 20.29 1.89
C ARG A 320 -5.76 19.07 1.77
N ARG A 321 -5.45 18.41 2.90
CA ARG A 321 -4.47 17.34 2.97
C ARG A 321 -5.10 15.99 2.67
N PRO A 322 -4.77 15.36 1.52
CA PRO A 322 -5.21 14.01 1.25
C PRO A 322 -4.49 13.02 2.19
N VAL A 323 -5.22 12.01 2.66
CA VAL A 323 -4.66 10.86 3.38
C VAL A 323 -5.16 9.56 2.77
N TRP A 324 -4.37 8.50 2.89
CA TRP A 324 -4.80 7.15 2.54
C TRP A 324 -4.86 6.25 3.78
N VAL A 325 -5.58 5.14 3.65
CA VAL A 325 -5.54 4.05 4.62
C VAL A 325 -5.13 2.76 3.95
N ASP A 326 -4.48 1.86 4.70
CA ASP A 326 -3.99 0.59 4.20
C ASP A 326 -4.46 -0.57 5.09
N LEU A 327 -5.08 -1.57 4.46
CA LEU A 327 -5.56 -2.79 5.10
C LEU A 327 -4.87 -4.00 4.46
N GLU A 328 -4.27 -4.87 5.28
CA GLU A 328 -3.71 -6.15 4.82
C GLU A 328 -4.35 -7.32 5.58
N SER A 329 -3.99 -7.49 6.85
CA SER A 329 -4.41 -8.63 7.66
C SER A 329 -5.93 -8.70 7.86
N GLY A 330 -6.60 -7.56 7.99
CA GLY A 330 -8.06 -7.48 8.10
C GLY A 330 -8.81 -7.96 6.85
N LEU A 331 -8.15 -8.02 5.69
CA LEU A 331 -8.72 -8.51 4.43
C LEU A 331 -8.55 -10.01 4.23
N ARG A 332 -7.87 -10.71 5.15
CA ARG A 332 -7.66 -12.16 5.02
C ARG A 332 -8.82 -12.92 5.65
N SER A 333 -9.24 -14.00 5.00
CA SER A 333 -10.15 -14.97 5.61
C SER A 333 -9.36 -15.82 6.60
N GLN A 334 -9.70 -15.74 7.90
CA GLN A 334 -9.04 -16.49 8.96
C GLN A 334 -10.06 -17.37 9.70
N GLY A 335 -9.63 -18.53 10.17
CA GLY A 335 -10.44 -19.42 11.00
C GLY A 335 -9.86 -20.84 11.06
N PRO A 336 -10.31 -21.68 12.02
CA PRO A 336 -9.90 -23.06 12.12
C PRO A 336 -10.16 -23.81 10.80
N GLY A 337 -9.09 -24.32 10.17
CA GLY A 337 -9.17 -25.05 8.90
C GLY A 337 -9.39 -24.19 7.66
N LYS A 338 -9.40 -22.86 7.77
CA LYS A 338 -9.43 -21.97 6.60
C LYS A 338 -8.02 -21.64 6.13
N HIS A 339 -7.80 -21.62 4.83
CA HIS A 339 -6.57 -21.13 4.23
C HIS A 339 -6.48 -19.61 4.39
N ASP A 340 -5.27 -19.09 4.65
CA ASP A 340 -5.01 -17.65 4.63
C ASP A 340 -5.18 -17.17 3.18
N GLU A 341 -6.35 -16.63 2.85
CA GLU A 341 -6.76 -16.20 1.50
C GLU A 341 -7.25 -14.75 1.51
N PHE A 342 -7.06 -14.05 0.39
CA PHE A 342 -7.50 -12.67 0.24
C PHE A 342 -9.02 -12.62 0.00
N ASP A 343 -9.75 -12.01 0.92
CA ASP A 343 -11.21 -12.06 0.96
C ASP A 343 -11.84 -10.87 0.22
N LEU A 344 -12.32 -11.12 -1.00
CA LEU A 344 -13.00 -10.10 -1.79
C LEU A 344 -14.30 -9.60 -1.15
N GLY A 345 -14.99 -10.42 -0.33
CA GLY A 345 -16.17 -9.98 0.41
C GLY A 345 -15.83 -8.88 1.41
N LYS A 346 -14.70 -9.01 2.10
CA LYS A 346 -14.17 -7.96 3.00
C LYS A 346 -13.73 -6.71 2.25
N VAL A 347 -13.11 -6.87 1.07
CA VAL A 347 -12.79 -5.74 0.19
C VAL A 347 -14.03 -4.92 -0.15
N TRP A 348 -15.10 -5.58 -0.61
CA TRP A 348 -16.36 -4.93 -0.93
C TRP A 348 -16.97 -4.21 0.28
N ALA A 349 -16.88 -4.82 1.47
CA ALA A 349 -17.35 -4.19 2.70
C ALA A 349 -16.57 -2.91 3.04
N CYS A 350 -15.24 -2.93 2.89
CA CYS A 350 -14.40 -1.74 3.07
C CYS A 350 -14.75 -0.63 2.05
N ILE A 351 -14.91 -0.99 0.77
CA ILE A 351 -15.30 -0.03 -0.27
C ILE A 351 -16.65 0.60 0.06
N ARG A 352 -17.66 -0.20 0.43
CA ARG A 352 -18.98 0.31 0.85
C ARG A 352 -18.88 1.25 2.05
N MET A 353 -18.02 0.94 3.02
CA MET A 353 -17.78 1.81 4.18
C MET A 353 -17.30 3.22 3.77
N ILE A 354 -16.44 3.33 2.76
CA ILE A 354 -15.98 4.62 2.24
C ILE A 354 -17.15 5.43 1.67
N PHE A 355 -18.09 4.78 0.96
CA PHE A 355 -19.30 5.43 0.46
C PHE A 355 -20.26 5.86 1.58
N ASP A 356 -20.49 5.00 2.57
CA ASP A 356 -21.37 5.27 3.70
C ASP A 356 -20.89 6.48 4.51
N LEU A 357 -19.58 6.70 4.59
CA LEU A 357 -18.98 7.86 5.25
C LEU A 357 -19.00 9.15 4.42
N GLY A 358 -19.54 9.11 3.20
CA GLY A 358 -19.60 10.25 2.30
C GLY A 358 -18.21 10.77 1.89
N LEU A 359 -17.17 9.94 2.00
CA LEU A 359 -15.84 10.30 1.56
C LEU A 359 -15.85 10.45 0.02
N PRO A 360 -15.07 11.40 -0.51
CA PRO A 360 -15.21 11.82 -1.90
C PRO A 360 -15.07 10.62 -2.85
N ARG A 361 -16.06 10.47 -3.74
CA ARG A 361 -15.85 9.74 -4.99
C ARG A 361 -14.74 10.49 -5.71
N PRO A 362 -13.55 9.91 -5.95
CA PRO A 362 -12.61 10.55 -6.84
C PRO A 362 -13.36 10.73 -8.15
N ARG A 363 -13.55 11.98 -8.57
CA ARG A 363 -14.01 12.21 -9.92
C ARG A 363 -12.97 11.56 -10.83
N PRO A 364 -13.38 10.87 -11.91
CA PRO A 364 -12.45 10.44 -12.93
C PRO A 364 -11.89 11.69 -13.61
N SER A 365 -10.88 12.31 -13.01
CA SER A 365 -10.11 13.41 -13.59
C SER A 365 -8.65 12.98 -13.72
N TYR A 366 -8.42 11.76 -14.20
CA TYR A 366 -7.15 11.43 -14.85
C TYR A 366 -7.27 11.82 -16.33
N ALA A 367 -7.26 13.12 -16.59
CA ALA A 367 -7.14 13.69 -17.94
C ALA A 367 -6.07 14.79 -18.03
N ALA A 368 -5.32 15.08 -16.96
CA ALA A 368 -4.26 16.10 -17.01
C ALA A 368 -3.22 15.90 -15.90
N ARG A 369 -2.24 15.03 -16.13
CA ARG A 369 -0.86 15.26 -15.72
C ARG A 369 0.05 14.79 -16.83
#